data_AF-A0A517NQ97-F1
#
_entry.id   AF-A0A517NQ97-F1
#
_cell.length_a   1.000
_cell.length_b   1.000
_cell.length_c   1.000
_cell.angle_alpha   90.00
_cell.angle_beta   90.00
_cell.angle_gamma   90.00
#
_symmetry.space_group_name_H-M   'P 1'
#
loop_
_entity.id
_entity.type
_entity.pdbx_description
1 polymer ?
#
loop_
_entity_poly.entity_id
_entity_poly.type
_entity_poly.pdbx_seq_one_letter_code
_entity_poly.pdbx_strand_id
1 'polypeptide(L)'
;MRWCLSFAVILGLSVTDAVSFAQQIGAPRQGEAERLASRRPGSGYLEEGGAGYFATAGVVRFQLIEGRLQLDAPRHRKGSQSLDQNGIYESITVTASRGIPSVHYVCQTDKQQLTLSVAEATKLRIESYLPETGDRAVLEQPESGPVTWTVARGDLKDEYEGPTLLHIHQADPVGFRLHCGVIFKCLMQGRSLRQIEAETTAAMIRQVQNDDLIAVSRDEVLDCVERLGASRRSVRFAASKQLLRWGTPVIPIIDLIDANQLSCEQNDRMQSIRRRLKRVENDTPESLATMLVNDSRHWQSIARGLSDDQIRLANQHLGRIGLERLAIPNRRIEQIARDESGLR
;
A
#
# COMPACT_ATOMS: atom_id res chain seq x y z
N MET A 1 -52.24 5.40 5.76
CA MET A 1 -52.28 6.78 5.23
C MET A 1 -50.91 7.39 5.57
N ARG A 2 -49.86 7.41 4.73
CA ARG A 2 -49.69 8.13 3.43
C ARG A 2 -50.29 9.55 3.57
N TRP A 3 -49.56 10.67 3.50
CA TRP A 3 -48.69 11.24 2.45
C TRP A 3 -47.57 12.10 3.12
N CYS A 4 -46.29 12.21 2.72
CA CYS A 4 -45.59 12.55 1.45
C CYS A 4 -45.82 13.96 0.88
N LEU A 5 -44.77 14.81 0.91
CA LEU A 5 -44.25 15.73 -0.13
C LEU A 5 -43.15 16.61 0.54
N SER A 6 -41.86 16.34 0.37
CA SER A 6 -40.96 16.58 -0.78
C SER A 6 -40.61 18.06 -1.01
N PHE A 7 -39.34 18.41 -0.77
CA PHE A 7 -38.65 19.53 -1.42
C PHE A 7 -37.27 19.07 -1.91
N ALA A 8 -36.96 19.46 -3.15
CA ALA A 8 -35.81 19.14 -4.00
C ALA A 8 -34.46 19.52 -3.34
N VAL A 9 -33.37 18.76 -3.46
CA VAL A 9 -32.46 18.47 -4.62
C VAL A 9 -31.86 19.74 -5.26
N ILE A 10 -30.53 19.66 -5.45
CA ILE A 10 -29.62 20.48 -6.27
C ILE A 10 -28.98 21.67 -5.54
N LEU A 11 -27.81 21.41 -4.94
CA LEU A 11 -26.56 22.12 -5.26
C LEU A 11 -25.39 21.31 -4.69
N GLY A 12 -24.60 20.72 -5.59
CA GLY A 12 -23.35 20.08 -5.25
C GLY A 12 -22.38 21.12 -4.70
N LEU A 13 -21.95 20.93 -3.45
CA LEU A 13 -20.78 21.62 -2.92
C LEU A 13 -19.59 20.68 -3.07
N SER A 14 -18.92 20.92 -4.21
CA SER A 14 -17.57 20.52 -4.55
C SER A 14 -16.64 20.66 -3.35
N VAL A 15 -15.94 19.56 -3.02
CA VAL A 15 -14.73 19.60 -2.21
C VAL A 15 -13.62 20.14 -3.10
N THR A 16 -13.61 21.46 -3.27
CA THR A 16 -12.53 22.22 -3.88
C THR A 16 -12.25 23.38 -2.96
N ASP A 17 -11.41 23.13 -1.96
CA ASP A 17 -10.58 24.14 -1.31
C ASP A 17 -9.32 23.45 -0.77
N ALA A 18 -8.59 22.81 -1.68
CA ALA A 18 -7.14 22.73 -1.58
C ALA A 18 -6.58 23.97 -2.30
N VAL A 19 -6.81 25.14 -1.69
CA VAL A 19 -6.16 26.37 -2.13
C VAL A 19 -4.66 26.20 -1.87
N SER A 20 -3.95 26.12 -2.99
CA SER A 20 -2.51 26.31 -3.17
C SER A 20 -1.85 27.13 -2.06
N PHE A 21 -1.17 26.44 -1.15
CA PHE A 21 -0.32 27.04 -0.11
C PHE A 21 1.12 27.30 -0.60
N ALA A 22 1.36 27.20 -1.91
CA ALA A 22 2.70 27.34 -2.51
C ALA A 22 3.10 28.80 -2.85
N GLN A 23 2.30 29.82 -2.51
CA GLN A 23 2.57 31.21 -2.92
C GLN A 23 2.62 32.26 -1.79
N GLN A 24 2.88 31.88 -0.55
CA GLN A 24 3.09 32.85 0.54
C GLN A 24 4.46 32.70 1.20
N ILE A 25 5.51 32.73 0.37
CA ILE A 25 6.87 33.08 0.82
C ILE A 25 6.95 34.61 0.80
N GLY A 26 6.55 35.24 1.90
CA GLY A 26 6.58 36.70 2.05
C GLY A 26 6.13 37.14 3.44
N ALA A 27 7.13 37.39 4.30
CA ALA A 27 7.07 37.93 5.66
C ALA A 27 6.86 36.94 6.84
N PRO A 28 7.73 37.00 7.88
CA PRO A 28 7.68 36.08 9.00
C PRO A 28 6.66 36.53 10.06
N ARG A 29 5.75 35.65 10.47
CA ARG A 29 5.09 35.76 11.77
C ARG A 29 5.86 34.90 12.77
N GLN A 30 6.49 35.57 13.72
CA GLN A 30 7.16 34.97 14.87
C GLN A 30 6.13 34.29 15.78
N GLY A 31 6.02 32.97 15.63
CA GLY A 31 5.67 32.06 16.71
C GLY A 31 6.77 31.02 16.73
N GLU A 32 7.44 30.85 17.87
CA GLU A 32 8.60 29.98 18.04
C GLU A 32 8.27 28.55 17.62
N ALA A 33 8.52 28.23 16.35
CA ALA A 33 8.61 26.86 15.89
C ALA A 33 9.83 26.27 16.59
N GLU A 34 9.57 25.36 17.53
CA GLU A 34 10.57 24.55 18.22
C GLU A 34 11.48 23.91 17.15
N ARG A 35 12.63 24.54 16.91
CA ARG A 35 13.53 24.16 15.83
C ARG A 35 14.10 22.80 16.17
N LEU A 36 13.92 21.85 15.26
CA LEU A 36 14.53 20.53 15.36
C LEU A 36 16.05 20.68 15.46
N ALA A 37 16.63 20.35 16.63
CA ALA A 37 18.06 20.46 16.88
C ALA A 37 18.87 19.80 15.75
N SER A 38 19.73 20.61 15.12
CA SER A 38 20.52 20.29 13.93
C SER A 38 21.70 19.38 14.29
N ARG A 39 21.43 18.12 14.65
CA ARG A 39 22.51 17.13 14.74
C ARG A 39 22.81 16.63 13.33
N ARG A 40 23.88 17.14 12.70
CA ARG A 40 24.43 16.65 11.43
C ARG A 40 25.21 15.35 11.64
N PRO A 41 24.88 14.25 10.94
CA PRO A 41 25.84 13.19 10.62
C PRO A 41 26.45 13.44 9.24
N GLY A 42 27.60 12.80 8.98
CA GLY A 42 28.48 13.09 7.83
C GLY A 42 27.85 12.98 6.44
N SER A 43 28.41 13.82 5.57
CA SER A 43 28.15 14.12 4.15
C SER A 43 28.26 12.93 3.16
N GLY A 44 27.98 11.69 3.56
CA GLY A 44 28.33 10.49 2.77
C GLY A 44 27.25 9.94 1.82
N TYR A 45 26.04 10.51 1.77
CA TYR A 45 24.88 9.83 1.13
C TYR A 45 24.20 10.62 -0.01
N LEU A 46 24.75 11.76 -0.43
CA LEU A 46 24.10 12.63 -1.43
C LEU A 46 24.58 12.41 -2.88
N GLU A 47 25.37 11.38 -3.17
CA GLU A 47 25.89 11.20 -4.54
C GLU A 47 24.83 10.78 -5.57
N GLU A 48 23.62 10.37 -5.16
CA GLU A 48 22.53 10.01 -6.09
C GLU A 48 21.14 10.54 -5.65
N GLY A 49 21.01 11.84 -5.35
CA GLY A 49 19.69 12.49 -5.25
C GLY A 49 18.77 11.95 -4.14
N GLY A 50 19.33 11.43 -3.06
CA GLY A 50 18.57 10.84 -1.95
C GLY A 50 17.87 11.88 -1.07
N ALA A 51 16.63 11.58 -0.67
CA ALA A 51 15.89 12.31 0.36
C ALA A 51 16.63 12.24 1.71
N GLY A 52 17.37 13.29 2.05
CA GLY A 52 18.29 13.33 3.17
C GLY A 52 17.59 13.27 4.52
N TYR A 53 16.39 13.86 4.63
CA TYR A 53 15.70 14.00 5.92
C TYR A 53 15.15 12.68 6.47
N PHE A 54 14.72 11.77 5.60
CA PHE A 54 14.29 10.43 6.03
C PHE A 54 15.46 9.52 6.38
N ALA A 55 16.61 9.70 5.73
CA ALA A 55 17.78 8.83 5.91
C ALA A 55 18.60 9.19 7.17
N THR A 56 18.65 10.46 7.57
CA THR A 56 19.59 10.92 8.63
C THR A 56 18.97 11.60 9.83
N ALA A 57 17.77 12.20 9.73
CA ALA A 57 17.27 13.10 10.77
C ALA A 57 16.31 12.45 11.78
N GLY A 58 15.90 11.19 11.57
CA GLY A 58 15.06 10.43 12.52
C GLY A 58 13.77 11.15 12.91
N VAL A 59 13.27 12.07 12.07
CA VAL A 59 12.13 12.95 12.41
C VAL A 59 10.85 12.13 12.53
N VAL A 60 10.69 11.17 11.64
CA VAL A 60 9.58 10.22 11.59
C VAL A 60 10.07 8.88 11.12
N ARG A 61 9.39 7.82 11.57
CA ARG A 61 9.62 6.47 11.10
C ARG A 61 8.37 5.95 10.41
N PHE A 62 8.57 5.26 9.30
CA PHE A 62 7.51 4.50 8.64
C PHE A 62 7.72 3.01 8.89
N GLN A 63 6.62 2.27 8.85
CA GLN A 63 6.58 0.83 8.95
C GLN A 63 5.68 0.30 7.83
N LEU A 64 6.05 -0.83 7.25
CA LEU A 64 5.16 -1.59 6.39
C LEU A 64 4.34 -2.51 7.30
N ILE A 65 3.02 -2.40 7.26
CA ILE A 65 2.13 -3.23 8.07
C ILE A 65 0.99 -3.71 7.17
N GLU A 66 0.86 -5.03 7.03
CA GLU A 66 -0.03 -5.69 6.08
C GLU A 66 0.14 -5.19 4.64
N GLY A 67 1.41 -4.94 4.25
CA GLY A 67 1.76 -4.41 2.94
C GLY A 67 1.32 -2.96 2.69
N ARG A 68 0.94 -2.23 3.75
CA ARG A 68 0.54 -0.80 3.70
C ARG A 68 1.56 0.03 4.49
N LEU A 69 1.89 1.23 4.00
CA LEU A 69 2.88 2.08 4.67
C LEU A 69 2.20 2.92 5.75
N GLN A 70 2.63 2.76 7.01
CA GLN A 70 2.06 3.45 8.16
C GLN A 70 3.12 4.30 8.85
N LEU A 71 2.71 5.44 9.40
CA LEU A 71 3.56 6.30 10.21
C LEU A 71 3.61 5.74 11.64
N ASP A 72 4.81 5.51 12.16
CA ASP A 72 5.04 5.03 13.54
C ASP A 72 4.77 6.16 14.54
N ALA A 73 3.50 6.28 14.96
CA ALA A 73 3.04 7.39 15.78
C ALA A 73 3.84 7.60 17.08
N PRO A 74 4.25 6.57 17.85
CA PRO A 74 5.11 6.74 19.01
C PRO A 74 6.49 7.36 18.73
N ARG A 75 7.00 7.25 17.49
CA ARG A 75 8.37 7.64 17.12
C ARG A 75 8.36 8.81 16.14
N HIS A 76 7.89 9.96 16.59
CA HIS A 76 7.94 11.20 15.83
C HIS A 76 8.55 12.36 16.64
N ARG A 77 9.08 13.34 15.91
CA ARG A 77 9.57 14.60 16.45
C ARG A 77 8.89 15.75 15.71
N LYS A 78 8.12 16.57 16.44
CA LYS A 78 7.43 17.74 15.88
C LYS A 78 8.43 18.80 15.44
N GLY A 79 8.13 19.50 14.36
CA GLY A 79 8.91 20.63 13.86
C GLY A 79 9.08 20.58 12.35
N SER A 80 9.78 21.59 11.84
CA SER A 80 10.05 21.72 10.41
C SER A 80 11.55 21.83 10.15
N GLN A 81 12.00 21.24 9.06
CA GLN A 81 13.35 21.38 8.52
C GLN A 81 13.26 21.55 7.01
N SER A 82 14.09 22.43 6.47
CA SER A 82 14.22 22.63 5.03
C SER A 82 15.68 22.79 4.63
N LEU A 83 16.02 22.25 3.47
CA LEU A 83 17.32 22.29 2.83
C LEU A 83 17.12 22.83 1.43
N ASP A 84 17.97 23.78 1.04
CA ASP A 84 18.04 24.27 -0.33
C ASP A 84 19.52 24.35 -0.70
N GLN A 85 20.02 23.34 -1.41
CA GLN A 85 21.42 23.22 -1.80
C GLN A 85 21.56 22.50 -3.14
N ASN A 86 22.46 22.99 -3.99
CA ASN A 86 22.83 22.35 -5.26
C ASN A 86 21.64 22.04 -6.19
N GLY A 87 20.63 22.92 -6.23
CA GLY A 87 19.43 22.72 -7.06
C GLY A 87 18.45 21.67 -6.51
N ILE A 88 18.64 21.24 -5.26
CA ILE A 88 17.72 20.35 -4.55
C ILE A 88 17.09 21.13 -3.40
N TYR A 89 15.77 21.27 -3.46
CA TYR A 89 14.97 21.76 -2.35
C TYR A 89 14.27 20.58 -1.67
N GLU A 90 14.50 20.42 -0.37
CA GLU A 90 13.88 19.38 0.44
C GLU A 90 13.28 20.03 1.69
N SER A 91 12.05 19.68 2.06
CA SER A 91 11.39 20.18 3.27
C SER A 91 10.57 19.07 3.91
N ILE A 92 10.65 18.98 5.23
CA ILE A 92 9.80 18.11 6.04
C ILE A 92 9.19 18.93 7.17
N THR A 93 7.87 18.82 7.31
CA THR A 93 7.11 19.41 8.41
C THR A 93 6.33 18.30 9.09
N VAL A 94 6.53 18.19 10.41
CA VAL A 94 5.85 17.22 11.26
C VAL A 94 5.07 17.98 12.31
N THR A 95 3.76 17.83 12.24
CA THR A 95 2.83 18.36 13.24
C THR A 95 2.22 17.20 14.01
N ALA A 96 1.61 17.46 15.17
CA ALA A 96 0.76 16.44 15.79
C ALA A 96 -0.39 17.08 16.55
N SER A 97 -1.60 16.57 16.29
CA SER A 97 -2.82 16.95 16.99
C SER A 97 -3.22 15.80 17.91
N ARG A 98 -3.45 16.09 19.20
CA ARG A 98 -3.80 15.07 20.22
C ARG A 98 -2.83 13.89 20.26
N GLY A 99 -1.55 14.13 19.98
CA GLY A 99 -0.50 13.10 19.95
C GLY A 99 -0.44 12.29 18.65
N ILE A 100 -1.32 12.53 17.68
CA ILE A 100 -1.33 11.86 16.37
C ILE A 100 -0.54 12.69 15.36
N PRO A 101 0.58 12.18 14.82
CA PRO A 101 1.42 12.95 13.92
C PRO A 101 0.84 13.06 12.51
N SER A 102 1.12 14.18 11.86
CA SER A 102 0.93 14.41 10.43
C SER A 102 2.23 14.88 9.83
N VAL A 103 2.52 14.43 8.61
CA VAL A 103 3.77 14.70 7.90
C VAL A 103 3.45 15.36 6.58
N HIS A 104 4.16 16.42 6.25
CA HIS A 104 4.20 16.99 4.93
C HIS A 104 5.65 17.09 4.50
N TYR A 105 5.98 16.40 3.42
CA TYR A 105 7.30 16.34 2.85
C TYR A 105 7.26 16.79 1.39
N VAL A 106 8.24 17.60 1.00
CA VAL A 106 8.42 18.10 -0.35
C VAL A 106 9.88 17.89 -0.75
N CYS A 107 10.10 17.34 -1.94
CA CYS A 107 11.39 17.26 -2.60
C CYS A 107 11.25 17.80 -4.02
N GLN A 108 12.09 18.74 -4.39
CA GLN A 108 12.11 19.34 -5.72
C GLN A 108 13.55 19.31 -6.23
N THR A 109 13.70 18.72 -7.40
CA THR A 109 14.92 18.73 -8.21
C THR A 109 14.58 19.20 -9.62
N ASP A 110 15.59 19.36 -10.45
CA ASP A 110 15.43 19.59 -11.90
C ASP A 110 14.68 18.44 -12.59
N LYS A 111 14.84 17.20 -12.08
CA LYS A 111 14.27 15.97 -12.66
C LYS A 111 12.91 15.59 -12.10
N GLN A 112 12.59 15.99 -10.87
CA GLN A 112 11.40 15.50 -10.18
C GLN A 112 10.90 16.46 -9.11
N GLN A 113 9.57 16.59 -9.03
CA GLN A 113 8.88 17.18 -7.90
C GLN A 113 8.07 16.10 -7.19
N LEU A 114 8.30 15.92 -5.90
CA LEU A 114 7.67 14.88 -5.09
C LEU A 114 7.09 15.49 -3.81
N THR A 115 5.83 15.17 -3.53
CA THR A 115 5.17 15.53 -2.28
C THR A 115 4.67 14.27 -1.60
N LEU A 116 5.01 14.09 -0.32
CA LEU A 116 4.44 13.04 0.54
C LEU A 116 3.64 13.73 1.64
N SER A 117 2.37 13.40 1.75
CA SER A 117 1.48 13.88 2.81
C SER A 117 0.92 12.70 3.59
N VAL A 118 1.01 12.79 4.91
CA VAL A 118 0.38 11.86 5.84
C VAL A 118 -0.51 12.65 6.78
N ALA A 119 -1.82 12.45 6.71
CA ALA A 119 -2.79 13.06 7.60
C ALA A 119 -3.19 12.09 8.70
N GLU A 120 -3.11 12.54 9.95
CA GLU A 120 -3.54 11.81 11.14
C GLU A 120 -2.95 10.38 11.24
N ALA A 121 -1.71 10.19 10.77
CA ALA A 121 -1.00 8.91 10.71
C ALA A 121 -1.66 7.78 9.88
N THR A 122 -2.86 7.98 9.31
CA THR A 122 -3.66 6.92 8.66
C THR A 122 -3.84 7.10 7.17
N LYS A 123 -3.87 8.34 6.67
CA LYS A 123 -4.07 8.65 5.25
C LYS A 123 -2.75 9.08 4.65
N LEU A 124 -2.24 8.32 3.69
CA LEU A 124 -1.00 8.62 2.98
C LEU A 124 -1.30 8.98 1.53
N ARG A 125 -0.64 10.02 1.02
CA ARG A 125 -0.68 10.42 -0.37
C ARG A 125 0.72 10.80 -0.84
N ILE A 126 1.15 10.25 -1.97
CA ILE A 126 2.40 10.63 -2.65
C ILE A 126 2.05 11.15 -4.03
N GLU A 127 2.49 12.36 -4.33
CA GLU A 127 2.39 12.96 -5.65
C GLU A 127 3.79 13.10 -6.24
N SER A 128 3.94 12.77 -7.52
CA SER A 128 5.20 12.82 -8.24
C SER A 128 4.98 13.43 -9.62
N TYR A 129 5.81 14.39 -10.00
CA TYR A 129 5.81 15.04 -11.30
C TYR A 129 7.22 15.04 -11.89
N LEU A 130 7.34 14.63 -13.16
CA LEU A 130 8.60 14.59 -13.90
C LEU A 130 8.56 15.68 -14.98
N PRO A 131 9.27 16.81 -14.80
CA PRO A 131 9.20 17.95 -15.73
C PRO A 131 9.63 17.61 -17.16
N GLU A 132 10.61 16.71 -17.32
CA GLU A 132 11.15 16.33 -18.64
C GLU A 132 10.11 15.65 -19.54
N THR A 133 9.29 14.76 -18.98
CA THR A 133 8.27 14.02 -19.75
C THR A 133 6.86 14.63 -19.60
N GLY A 134 6.64 15.43 -18.56
CA GLY A 134 5.31 15.90 -18.18
C GLY A 134 4.50 14.88 -17.37
N ASP A 135 5.07 13.70 -17.07
CA ASP A 135 4.35 12.62 -16.40
C ASP A 135 4.00 12.96 -14.95
N ARG A 136 2.80 12.56 -14.53
CA ARG A 136 2.32 12.72 -13.16
C ARG A 136 1.88 11.38 -12.60
N ALA A 137 2.19 11.13 -11.34
CA ALA A 137 1.68 9.98 -10.64
C ALA A 137 1.21 10.33 -9.23
N VAL A 138 0.15 9.65 -8.81
CA VAL A 138 -0.46 9.81 -7.49
C VAL A 138 -0.67 8.44 -6.88
N LEU A 139 -0.07 8.20 -5.73
CA LEU A 139 -0.35 7.07 -4.86
C LEU A 139 -1.23 7.55 -3.70
N GLU A 140 -2.39 6.95 -3.50
CA GLU A 140 -3.21 7.19 -2.32
C GLU A 140 -3.42 5.91 -1.52
N GLN A 141 -3.29 6.03 -0.21
CA GLN A 141 -3.59 4.98 0.74
C GLN A 141 -4.52 5.56 1.82
N PRO A 142 -5.84 5.30 1.72
CA PRO A 142 -6.79 5.72 2.74
C PRO A 142 -6.57 4.94 4.04
N GLU A 143 -7.20 5.35 5.14
CA GLU A 143 -7.16 4.62 6.41
C GLU A 143 -7.63 3.17 6.23
N SER A 144 -8.74 2.98 5.53
CA SER A 144 -9.35 1.71 5.17
C SER A 144 -9.68 1.65 3.69
N GLY A 145 -9.63 0.45 3.11
CA GLY A 145 -9.91 0.25 1.70
C GLY A 145 -8.64 0.13 0.85
N PRO A 146 -8.81 0.10 -0.47
CA PRO A 146 -7.71 -0.16 -1.39
C PRO A 146 -6.69 0.98 -1.43
N VAL A 147 -5.46 0.63 -1.75
CA VAL A 147 -4.44 1.57 -2.24
C VAL A 147 -4.74 1.84 -3.71
N THR A 148 -4.63 3.09 -4.14
CA THR A 148 -4.82 3.50 -5.55
C THR A 148 -3.53 4.09 -6.11
N TRP A 149 -3.27 3.81 -7.38
CA TRP A 149 -2.15 4.34 -8.14
C TRP A 149 -2.66 4.88 -9.46
N THR A 150 -2.55 6.19 -9.66
CA THR A 150 -2.95 6.86 -10.89
C THR A 150 -1.70 7.41 -11.58
N VAL A 151 -1.54 7.13 -12.86
CA VAL A 151 -0.44 7.68 -13.68
C VAL A 151 -1.02 8.36 -14.90
N ALA A 152 -0.61 9.60 -15.14
CA ALA A 152 -0.94 10.37 -16.33
C ALA A 152 0.34 10.58 -17.16
N ARG A 153 0.31 10.13 -18.42
CA ARG A 153 1.41 10.25 -19.40
C ARG A 153 0.86 10.84 -20.69
N GLY A 154 0.98 12.16 -20.86
CA GLY A 154 0.27 12.88 -21.92
C GLY A 154 -1.26 12.74 -21.76
N ASP A 155 -1.93 12.24 -22.80
CA ASP A 155 -3.38 12.01 -22.79
C ASP A 155 -3.80 10.66 -22.17
N LEU A 156 -2.83 9.78 -21.88
CA LEU A 156 -3.09 8.48 -21.26
C LEU A 156 -3.20 8.64 -19.75
N LYS A 157 -4.26 8.07 -19.18
CA LYS A 157 -4.46 7.98 -17.73
C LYS A 157 -4.75 6.53 -17.37
N ASP A 158 -3.80 5.93 -16.65
CA ASP A 158 -3.95 4.59 -16.08
C ASP A 158 -4.28 4.70 -14.60
N GLU A 159 -5.14 3.79 -14.13
CA GLU A 159 -5.53 3.69 -12.72
C GLU A 159 -5.48 2.23 -12.28
N TYR A 160 -4.82 2.00 -11.15
CA TYR A 160 -4.63 0.70 -10.55
C TYR A 160 -5.07 0.72 -9.10
N GLU A 161 -5.63 -0.40 -8.66
CA GLU A 161 -6.16 -0.56 -7.31
C GLU A 161 -5.68 -1.89 -6.73
N GLY A 162 -5.31 -1.90 -5.45
CA GLY A 162 -4.96 -3.14 -4.75
C GLY A 162 -4.98 -2.99 -3.23
N PRO A 163 -5.14 -4.09 -2.47
CA PRO A 163 -5.20 -4.03 -1.02
C PRO A 163 -3.86 -3.63 -0.38
N THR A 164 -2.74 -3.85 -1.08
CA THR A 164 -1.39 -3.59 -0.58
C THR A 164 -0.52 -2.88 -1.61
N LEU A 165 0.57 -2.28 -1.16
CA LEU A 165 1.58 -1.67 -2.03
C LEU A 165 2.26 -2.67 -2.96
N LEU A 166 2.30 -3.95 -2.60
CA LEU A 166 2.85 -5.00 -3.47
C LEU A 166 1.98 -5.17 -4.72
N HIS A 167 0.65 -5.16 -4.57
CA HIS A 167 -0.28 -5.20 -5.71
C HIS A 167 -0.10 -4.00 -6.64
N ILE A 168 0.04 -2.80 -6.05
CA ILE A 168 0.28 -1.58 -6.81
C ILE A 168 1.61 -1.63 -7.58
N HIS A 169 2.68 -2.04 -6.90
CA HIS A 169 3.99 -2.17 -7.53
C HIS A 169 3.98 -3.20 -8.67
N GLN A 170 3.22 -4.28 -8.55
CA GLN A 170 3.10 -5.31 -9.59
C GLN A 170 2.32 -4.83 -10.82
N ALA A 171 1.33 -3.96 -10.63
CA ALA A 171 0.52 -3.44 -11.71
C ALA A 171 1.29 -2.47 -12.62
N ASP A 172 2.19 -1.65 -12.06
CA ASP A 172 3.08 -0.75 -12.80
C ASP A 172 4.49 -0.66 -12.18
N PRO A 173 5.34 -1.71 -12.34
CA PRO A 173 6.65 -1.77 -11.68
C PRO A 173 7.63 -0.71 -12.15
N VAL A 174 7.47 -0.26 -13.40
CA VAL A 174 8.36 0.73 -14.03
C VAL A 174 7.97 2.13 -13.58
N GLY A 175 6.69 2.50 -13.71
CA GLY A 175 6.21 3.81 -13.29
C GLY A 175 6.32 4.00 -11.78
N PHE A 176 5.99 2.99 -10.97
CA PHE A 176 6.15 3.08 -9.52
C PHE A 176 7.62 3.32 -9.12
N ARG A 177 8.57 2.60 -9.74
CA ARG A 177 10.01 2.80 -9.48
C ARG A 177 10.47 4.20 -9.89
N LEU A 178 10.04 4.66 -11.06
CA LEU A 178 10.42 5.98 -11.59
C LEU A 178 9.90 7.10 -10.69
N HIS A 179 8.64 7.04 -10.28
CA HIS A 179 7.99 8.11 -9.52
C HIS A 179 8.21 8.04 -8.01
N CYS A 180 8.33 6.84 -7.44
CA CYS A 180 8.30 6.63 -5.99
C CYS A 180 9.50 5.81 -5.47
N GLY A 181 10.38 5.29 -6.33
CA GLY A 181 11.45 4.38 -5.92
C GLY A 181 12.41 4.98 -4.90
N VAL A 182 12.85 6.23 -5.12
CA VAL A 182 13.78 6.93 -4.21
C VAL A 182 13.14 7.15 -2.84
N ILE A 183 11.93 7.72 -2.80
CA ILE A 183 11.26 8.01 -1.54
C ILE A 183 10.96 6.72 -0.75
N PHE A 184 10.51 5.65 -1.41
CA PHE A 184 10.24 4.39 -0.72
C PHE A 184 11.50 3.76 -0.14
N LYS A 185 12.64 3.84 -0.84
CA LYS A 185 13.92 3.40 -0.29
C LYS A 185 14.26 4.15 0.99
N CYS A 186 13.98 5.46 1.06
CA CYS A 186 14.19 6.24 2.26
C CYS A 186 13.20 5.88 3.38
N LEU A 187 11.90 5.78 3.06
CA LEU A 187 10.85 5.43 4.04
C LEU A 187 11.05 4.03 4.64
N MET A 188 11.61 3.10 3.86
CA MET A 188 11.86 1.71 4.25
C MET A 188 13.34 1.44 4.61
N GLN A 189 14.06 2.45 5.10
CA GLN A 189 15.39 2.30 5.70
C GLN A 189 16.43 1.62 4.78
N GLY A 190 16.42 2.01 3.50
CA GLY A 190 17.35 1.52 2.49
C GLY A 190 16.84 0.31 1.69
N ARG A 191 15.75 -0.34 2.14
CA ARG A 191 15.13 -1.45 1.41
C ARG A 191 14.19 -0.89 0.33
N SER A 192 14.22 -1.49 -0.85
CA SER A 192 13.26 -1.17 -1.91
C SER A 192 12.04 -2.07 -1.85
N LEU A 193 10.90 -1.61 -2.38
CA LEU A 193 9.68 -2.41 -2.42
C LEU A 193 9.86 -3.67 -3.29
N ARG A 194 10.63 -3.54 -4.37
CA ARG A 194 11.05 -4.66 -5.23
C ARG A 194 11.82 -5.74 -4.46
N GLN A 195 12.73 -5.36 -3.56
CA GLN A 195 13.45 -6.34 -2.72
C GLN A 195 12.48 -7.08 -1.79
N ILE A 196 11.59 -6.34 -1.12
CA ILE A 196 10.57 -6.90 -0.24
C ILE A 196 9.67 -7.87 -1.01
N GLU A 197 9.22 -7.49 -2.20
CA GLU A 197 8.39 -8.33 -3.07
C GLU A 197 9.11 -9.62 -3.49
N ALA A 198 10.38 -9.52 -3.93
CA ALA A 198 11.15 -10.68 -4.35
C ALA A 198 11.38 -11.68 -3.19
N GLU A 199 11.72 -11.16 -2.01
CA GLU A 199 11.89 -11.98 -0.81
C GLU A 199 10.56 -12.59 -0.35
N THR A 200 9.46 -11.84 -0.45
CA THR A 200 8.10 -12.31 -0.12
C THR A 200 7.68 -13.44 -1.05
N THR A 201 7.90 -13.27 -2.36
CA THR A 201 7.61 -14.30 -3.37
C THR A 201 8.40 -15.57 -3.11
N ALA A 202 9.69 -15.44 -2.81
CA ALA A 202 10.53 -16.59 -2.44
C ALA A 202 10.01 -17.29 -1.18
N ALA A 203 9.59 -16.53 -0.16
CA ALA A 203 9.00 -17.08 1.05
C ALA A 203 7.66 -17.79 0.79
N MET A 204 6.79 -17.24 -0.06
CA MET A 204 5.53 -17.89 -0.47
C MET A 204 5.78 -19.25 -1.13
N ILE A 205 6.72 -19.32 -2.08
CA ILE A 205 7.09 -20.56 -2.75
C ILE A 205 7.61 -21.60 -1.75
N ARG A 206 8.49 -21.20 -0.82
CA ARG A 206 8.99 -22.11 0.23
C ARG A 206 7.86 -22.63 1.12
N GLN A 207 6.94 -21.76 1.55
CA GLN A 207 5.81 -22.14 2.38
C GLN A 207 4.90 -23.17 1.68
N VAL A 208 4.65 -22.98 0.38
CA VAL A 208 3.89 -23.95 -0.43
C VAL A 208 4.66 -25.25 -0.63
N GLN A 209 5.97 -25.19 -0.86
CA GLN A 209 6.80 -26.36 -1.11
C GLN A 209 6.94 -27.27 0.12
N ASN A 210 7.09 -26.69 1.29
CA ASN A 210 7.27 -27.43 2.54
C ASN A 210 5.96 -27.94 3.15
N ASP A 211 4.82 -27.50 2.62
CA ASP A 211 3.49 -27.67 3.22
C ASP A 211 3.41 -27.15 4.67
N ASP A 212 4.19 -26.12 4.99
CA ASP A 212 4.27 -25.50 6.32
C ASP A 212 3.01 -24.68 6.68
N LEU A 213 2.03 -24.61 5.77
CA LEU A 213 0.86 -23.76 5.88
C LEU A 213 -0.36 -24.55 6.36
N ILE A 214 -1.15 -23.90 7.21
CA ILE A 214 -2.51 -24.35 7.45
C ILE A 214 -3.28 -24.18 6.13
N ALA A 215 -3.55 -25.30 5.46
CA ALA A 215 -4.40 -25.31 4.28
C ALA A 215 -5.84 -24.99 4.74
N VAL A 216 -6.24 -23.74 4.56
CA VAL A 216 -7.62 -23.30 4.80
C VAL A 216 -8.28 -23.19 3.44
N SER A 217 -9.27 -24.04 3.19
CA SER A 217 -10.02 -23.97 1.94
C SER A 217 -10.96 -22.77 1.92
N ARG A 218 -11.24 -22.27 0.71
CA ARG A 218 -12.23 -21.23 0.48
C ARG A 218 -13.59 -21.59 1.08
N ASP A 219 -14.02 -22.83 0.91
CA ASP A 219 -15.34 -23.28 1.36
C ASP A 219 -15.44 -23.31 2.89
N GLU A 220 -14.37 -23.68 3.61
CA GLU A 220 -14.32 -23.61 5.08
C GLU A 220 -14.38 -22.16 5.60
N VAL A 221 -13.73 -21.21 4.91
CA VAL A 221 -13.84 -19.78 5.25
C VAL A 221 -15.27 -19.30 5.02
N LEU A 222 -15.88 -19.66 3.88
CA LEU A 222 -17.25 -19.28 3.56
C LEU A 222 -18.27 -19.84 4.56
N ASP A 223 -18.15 -21.11 4.97
CA ASP A 223 -18.99 -21.70 6.03
C ASP A 223 -18.85 -20.91 7.33
N CYS A 224 -17.62 -20.53 7.70
CA CYS A 224 -17.42 -19.71 8.89
C CYS A 224 -18.09 -18.34 8.77
N VAL A 225 -17.97 -17.67 7.62
CA VAL A 225 -18.61 -16.35 7.39
C VAL A 225 -20.13 -16.45 7.39
N GLU A 226 -20.71 -17.51 6.82
CA GLU A 226 -22.15 -17.77 6.91
C GLU A 226 -22.58 -17.97 8.37
N ARG A 227 -21.84 -18.77 9.13
CA ARG A 227 -22.11 -19.04 10.55
C ARG A 227 -21.92 -17.84 11.47
N LEU A 228 -21.26 -16.76 11.01
CA LEU A 228 -21.26 -15.47 11.72
C LEU A 228 -22.66 -14.84 11.77
N GLY A 229 -23.58 -15.22 10.87
CA GLY A 229 -24.98 -14.78 10.87
C GLY A 229 -25.93 -15.70 11.65
N ALA A 230 -25.45 -16.81 12.22
CA ALA A 230 -26.30 -17.79 12.88
C ALA A 230 -27.03 -17.20 14.10
N SER A 231 -28.28 -17.60 14.35
CA SER A 231 -29.08 -17.10 15.49
C SER A 231 -28.48 -17.46 16.85
N ARG A 232 -27.84 -18.62 16.97
CA ARG A 232 -27.20 -19.10 18.21
C ARG A 232 -25.83 -18.44 18.44
N ARG A 233 -25.69 -17.75 19.58
CA ARG A 233 -24.44 -17.06 19.97
C ARG A 233 -23.21 -17.99 19.98
N SER A 234 -23.36 -19.22 20.45
CA SER A 234 -22.26 -20.20 20.51
C SER A 234 -21.70 -20.54 19.12
N VAL A 235 -22.57 -20.61 18.10
CA VAL A 235 -22.17 -20.88 16.71
C VAL A 235 -21.39 -19.70 16.15
N ARG A 236 -21.89 -18.47 16.32
CA ARG A 236 -21.19 -17.24 15.90
C ARG A 236 -19.81 -17.12 16.54
N PHE A 237 -19.73 -17.40 17.85
CA PHE A 237 -18.47 -17.36 18.59
C PHE A 237 -17.48 -18.41 18.10
N ALA A 238 -17.93 -19.65 17.86
CA ALA A 238 -17.08 -20.71 17.33
C ALA A 238 -16.51 -20.35 15.95
N ALA A 239 -17.35 -19.82 15.04
CA ALA A 239 -16.92 -19.36 13.73
C ALA A 239 -15.90 -18.20 13.82
N SER A 240 -16.17 -17.20 14.67
CA SER A 240 -15.23 -16.09 14.90
C SER A 240 -13.89 -16.59 15.44
N LYS A 241 -13.91 -17.52 16.41
CA LYS A 241 -12.70 -18.11 16.98
C LYS A 241 -11.91 -18.91 15.94
N GLN A 242 -12.60 -19.61 15.05
CA GLN A 242 -11.97 -20.40 13.99
C GLN A 242 -11.25 -19.50 12.98
N LEU A 243 -11.91 -18.44 12.49
CA LEU A 243 -11.29 -17.46 11.58
C LEU A 243 -10.04 -16.82 12.20
N LEU A 244 -10.11 -16.46 13.49
CA LEU A 244 -8.97 -15.90 14.21
C LEU A 244 -7.83 -16.91 14.43
N ARG A 245 -8.16 -18.19 14.60
CA ARG A 245 -7.17 -19.27 14.76
C ARG A 245 -6.41 -19.52 13.46
N TRP A 246 -7.06 -19.37 12.31
CA TRP A 246 -6.40 -19.51 11.00
C TRP A 246 -5.46 -18.34 10.69
N GLY A 247 -5.70 -17.14 11.25
CA GLY A 247 -4.79 -16.01 11.15
C GLY A 247 -4.96 -15.18 9.87
N THR A 248 -3.91 -14.48 9.45
CA THR A 248 -3.91 -13.59 8.28
C THR A 248 -4.13 -14.25 6.91
N PRO A 249 -3.81 -15.56 6.66
CA PRO A 249 -4.08 -16.18 5.36
C PRO A 249 -5.56 -16.23 4.95
N VAL A 250 -6.50 -15.99 5.88
CA VAL A 250 -7.94 -15.97 5.56
C VAL A 250 -8.40 -14.63 4.99
N ILE A 251 -7.61 -13.56 5.17
CA ILE A 251 -7.99 -12.19 4.77
C ILE A 251 -8.25 -12.11 3.26
N PRO A 252 -7.35 -12.60 2.36
CA PRO A 252 -7.62 -12.52 0.93
C PRO A 252 -8.90 -13.24 0.51
N ILE A 253 -9.22 -14.38 1.15
CA ILE A 253 -10.44 -15.15 0.86
C ILE A 253 -11.69 -14.38 1.34
N ILE A 254 -11.62 -13.77 2.53
CA ILE A 254 -12.70 -12.92 3.05
C ILE A 254 -12.93 -11.71 2.14
N ASP A 255 -11.88 -11.12 1.58
CA ASP A 255 -11.96 -9.95 0.71
C ASP A 255 -12.56 -10.27 -0.68
N LEU A 256 -12.69 -11.55 -1.05
CA LEU A 256 -13.44 -11.98 -2.23
C LEU A 256 -14.97 -11.97 -2.02
N ILE A 257 -15.44 -11.84 -0.78
CA ILE A 257 -16.86 -11.87 -0.45
C ILE A 257 -17.45 -10.47 -0.65
N ASP A 258 -18.47 -10.37 -1.50
CA ASP A 258 -19.20 -9.12 -1.70
C ASP A 258 -19.92 -8.71 -0.41
N ALA A 259 -19.52 -7.56 0.15
CA ALA A 259 -20.08 -7.04 1.39
C ALA A 259 -21.60 -6.78 1.31
N ASN A 260 -22.14 -6.59 0.11
CA ASN A 260 -23.58 -6.40 -0.12
C ASN A 260 -24.39 -7.68 0.08
N GLN A 261 -23.74 -8.85 0.06
CA GLN A 261 -24.38 -10.15 0.30
C GLN A 261 -24.43 -10.50 1.79
N LEU A 262 -23.73 -9.74 2.63
CA LEU A 262 -23.65 -9.99 4.07
C LEU A 262 -24.65 -9.13 4.84
N SER A 263 -25.25 -9.71 5.87
CA SER A 263 -26.03 -8.92 6.82
C SER A 263 -25.15 -7.89 7.55
N CYS A 264 -25.76 -6.82 8.09
CA CYS A 264 -25.04 -5.82 8.87
C CYS A 264 -24.25 -6.45 10.04
N GLU A 265 -24.83 -7.43 10.75
CA GLU A 265 -24.13 -8.12 11.85
C GLU A 265 -22.91 -8.91 11.34
N GLN A 266 -23.03 -9.59 10.20
CA GLN A 266 -21.90 -10.31 9.59
C GLN A 266 -20.79 -9.34 9.20
N ASN A 267 -21.14 -8.22 8.55
CA ASN A 267 -20.19 -7.17 8.19
C ASN A 267 -19.46 -6.61 9.42
N ASP A 268 -20.18 -6.26 10.49
CA ASP A 268 -19.57 -5.75 11.73
C ASP A 268 -18.61 -6.77 12.36
N ARG A 269 -19.00 -8.04 12.39
CA ARG A 269 -18.17 -9.13 12.92
C ARG A 269 -16.93 -9.35 12.06
N MET A 270 -17.08 -9.33 10.74
CA MET A 270 -15.99 -9.48 9.80
C MET A 270 -14.98 -8.34 9.94
N GLN A 271 -15.46 -7.08 10.07
CA GLN A 271 -14.59 -5.94 10.38
C GLN A 271 -13.91 -6.07 11.75
N SER A 272 -14.60 -6.61 12.75
CA SER A 272 -13.97 -6.92 14.04
C SER A 272 -12.90 -8.02 13.93
N ILE A 273 -13.09 -9.02 13.07
CA ILE A 273 -12.12 -10.08 12.83
C ILE A 273 -10.89 -9.52 12.12
N ARG A 274 -11.07 -8.75 11.03
CA ARG A 274 -9.99 -8.06 10.31
C ARG A 274 -9.14 -7.21 11.28
N ARG A 275 -9.78 -6.37 12.11
CA ARG A 275 -9.07 -5.55 13.12
C ARG A 275 -8.26 -6.35 14.13
N ARG A 276 -8.70 -7.58 14.47
CA ARG A 276 -8.00 -8.46 15.42
C ARG A 276 -6.90 -9.29 14.77
N LEU A 277 -7.00 -9.53 13.47
CA LEU A 277 -5.94 -10.14 12.66
C LEU A 277 -4.85 -9.13 12.30
N LYS A 278 -5.18 -7.83 12.31
CA LYS A 278 -4.24 -6.74 12.06
C LYS A 278 -2.99 -6.86 12.94
N ARG A 279 -1.84 -6.97 12.28
CA ARG A 279 -0.53 -6.92 12.94
C ARG A 279 -0.20 -5.49 13.38
N VAL A 280 0.51 -5.38 14.49
CA VAL A 280 1.03 -4.10 15.03
C VAL A 280 2.52 -3.93 14.69
N GLU A 281 3.17 -5.02 14.32
CA GLU A 281 4.60 -5.06 14.01
C GLU A 281 4.86 -4.81 12.52
N ASN A 282 6.08 -4.33 12.24
CA ASN A 282 6.54 -4.15 10.88
C ASN A 282 6.64 -5.50 10.15
N ASP A 283 6.19 -5.51 8.90
CA ASP A 283 6.19 -6.69 8.05
C ASP A 283 7.61 -7.20 7.77
N THR A 284 7.72 -8.51 7.80
CA THR A 284 8.82 -9.27 7.21
C THR A 284 8.35 -9.93 5.90
N PRO A 285 9.27 -10.39 5.05
CA PRO A 285 8.89 -11.18 3.87
C PRO A 285 8.03 -12.41 4.23
N GLU A 286 8.31 -13.07 5.35
CA GLU A 286 7.55 -14.23 5.84
C GLU A 286 6.13 -13.84 6.30
N SER A 287 6.02 -12.72 7.01
CA SER A 287 4.75 -12.07 7.41
C SER A 287 3.83 -11.87 6.21
N LEU A 288 4.36 -11.21 5.19
CA LEU A 288 3.65 -10.90 3.96
C LEU A 288 3.34 -12.16 3.16
N ALA A 289 4.27 -13.12 3.10
CA ALA A 289 4.06 -14.37 2.39
C ALA A 289 2.88 -15.15 2.99
N THR A 290 2.82 -15.25 4.32
CA THR A 290 1.69 -15.90 5.00
C THR A 290 0.38 -15.18 4.72
N MET A 291 0.38 -13.85 4.67
CA MET A 291 -0.83 -13.08 4.33
C MET A 291 -1.27 -13.28 2.87
N LEU A 292 -0.33 -13.34 1.94
CA LEU A 292 -0.58 -13.33 0.49
C LEU A 292 -0.69 -14.72 -0.13
N VAL A 293 -0.36 -15.80 0.59
CA VAL A 293 -0.32 -17.14 0.00
C VAL A 293 -1.67 -17.64 -0.52
N ASN A 294 -2.77 -17.16 0.05
CA ASN A 294 -4.13 -17.46 -0.42
C ASN A 294 -4.71 -16.32 -1.30
N ASP A 295 -3.88 -15.37 -1.73
CA ASP A 295 -4.31 -14.27 -2.60
C ASP A 295 -4.11 -14.65 -4.07
N SER A 296 -5.20 -15.05 -4.74
CA SER A 296 -5.16 -15.44 -6.15
C SER A 296 -4.76 -14.28 -7.07
N ARG A 297 -5.13 -13.04 -6.73
CA ARG A 297 -4.78 -11.85 -7.53
C ARG A 297 -3.28 -11.58 -7.45
N HIS A 298 -2.70 -11.72 -6.24
CA HIS A 298 -1.26 -11.60 -6.07
C HIS A 298 -0.52 -12.67 -6.87
N TRP A 299 -0.90 -13.95 -6.77
CA TRP A 299 -0.27 -15.01 -7.55
C TRP A 299 -0.36 -14.77 -9.07
N GLN A 300 -1.52 -14.31 -9.56
CA GLN A 300 -1.71 -13.97 -10.97
C GLN A 300 -0.74 -12.87 -11.42
N SER A 301 -0.55 -11.85 -10.58
CA SER A 301 0.34 -10.72 -10.90
C SER A 301 1.82 -11.13 -10.99
N ILE A 302 2.28 -12.05 -10.13
CA ILE A 302 3.68 -12.52 -10.14
C ILE A 302 3.93 -13.68 -11.10
N ALA A 303 2.88 -14.30 -11.65
CA ALA A 303 2.97 -15.52 -12.46
C ALA A 303 3.97 -15.41 -13.63
N ARG A 304 4.11 -14.23 -14.23
CA ARG A 304 5.06 -13.98 -15.32
C ARG A 304 6.52 -14.18 -14.90
N GLY A 305 6.86 -13.92 -13.64
CA GLY A 305 8.20 -14.05 -13.09
C GLY A 305 8.52 -15.43 -12.49
N LEU A 306 7.54 -16.34 -12.43
CA LEU A 306 7.71 -17.66 -11.84
C LEU A 306 8.25 -18.68 -12.86
N SER A 307 9.04 -19.65 -12.39
CA SER A 307 9.41 -20.82 -13.19
C SER A 307 8.22 -21.77 -13.39
N ASP A 308 8.31 -22.67 -14.36
CA ASP A 308 7.21 -23.64 -14.62
C ASP A 308 6.95 -24.55 -13.41
N ASP A 309 8.01 -24.92 -12.68
CA ASP A 309 7.90 -25.69 -11.44
C ASP A 309 7.18 -24.90 -10.34
N GLN A 310 7.50 -23.62 -10.21
CA GLN A 310 6.82 -22.72 -9.27
C GLN A 310 5.35 -22.51 -9.63
N ILE A 311 5.03 -22.38 -10.92
CA ILE A 311 3.64 -22.29 -11.40
C ILE A 311 2.88 -23.59 -11.07
N ARG A 312 3.50 -24.76 -11.26
CA ARG A 312 2.86 -26.04 -10.88
C ARG A 312 2.59 -26.11 -9.38
N LEU A 313 3.56 -25.74 -8.54
CA LEU A 313 3.39 -25.69 -7.08
C LEU A 313 2.28 -24.74 -6.66
N ALA A 314 2.27 -23.51 -7.20
CA ALA A 314 1.21 -22.54 -6.95
C ALA A 314 -0.17 -23.06 -7.37
N ASN A 315 -0.28 -23.68 -8.55
CA ASN A 315 -1.54 -24.26 -9.03
C ASN A 315 -2.02 -25.46 -8.21
N GLN A 316 -1.11 -26.28 -7.70
CA GLN A 316 -1.43 -27.36 -6.78
C GLN A 316 -2.00 -26.79 -5.47
N HIS A 317 -1.35 -25.77 -4.92
CA HIS A 317 -1.80 -25.08 -3.71
C HIS A 317 -3.18 -24.44 -3.90
N LEU A 318 -3.32 -23.56 -4.90
CA LEU A 318 -4.58 -22.86 -5.22
C LEU A 318 -5.72 -23.85 -5.47
N GLY A 319 -5.44 -24.93 -6.21
CA GLY A 319 -6.41 -26.00 -6.43
C GLY A 319 -6.83 -26.72 -5.15
N ARG A 320 -5.90 -26.97 -4.21
CA ARG A 320 -6.19 -27.60 -2.91
C ARG A 320 -7.11 -26.74 -2.04
N ILE A 321 -6.94 -25.41 -2.08
CA ILE A 321 -7.74 -24.48 -1.28
C ILE A 321 -9.00 -23.98 -2.02
N GLY A 322 -9.30 -24.50 -3.22
CA GLY A 322 -10.50 -24.12 -3.97
C GLY A 322 -10.45 -22.71 -4.58
N LEU A 323 -9.26 -22.21 -4.89
CA LEU A 323 -9.04 -20.96 -5.62
C LEU A 323 -8.73 -21.21 -7.11
N GLU A 324 -8.94 -20.16 -7.91
CA GLU A 324 -8.64 -20.19 -9.34
C GLU A 324 -7.15 -20.45 -9.58
N ARG A 325 -6.86 -21.35 -10.52
CA ARG A 325 -5.49 -21.66 -10.93
C ARG A 325 -4.94 -20.54 -11.83
N LEU A 326 -3.64 -20.35 -11.79
CA LEU A 326 -2.92 -19.44 -12.66
C LEU A 326 -3.08 -19.86 -14.11
N ALA A 327 -3.47 -18.90 -14.95
CA ALA A 327 -3.37 -19.04 -16.39
C ALA A 327 -1.90 -19.27 -16.75
N ILE A 328 -1.60 -20.36 -17.45
CA ILE A 328 -0.25 -20.62 -17.95
C ILE A 328 0.05 -19.50 -18.95
N PRO A 329 1.04 -18.62 -18.69
CA PRO A 329 1.39 -17.57 -19.63
C PRO A 329 1.79 -18.24 -20.93
N ASN A 330 1.16 -17.87 -22.04
CA ASN A 330 1.40 -18.47 -23.34
C ASN A 330 2.75 -17.96 -23.90
N ARG A 331 3.87 -18.37 -23.27
CA ARG A 331 5.24 -17.87 -23.51
C ARG A 331 5.68 -17.98 -24.98
N ARG A 332 5.06 -18.88 -25.76
CA ARG A 332 5.36 -19.07 -27.19
C ARG A 332 5.01 -17.86 -28.06
N ILE A 333 3.98 -17.08 -27.72
CA ILE A 333 3.57 -15.94 -28.57
C ILE A 333 4.54 -14.76 -28.39
N GLU A 334 5.10 -14.58 -27.19
CA GLU A 334 6.05 -13.49 -26.90
C GLU A 334 7.47 -13.79 -27.38
N GLN A 335 7.87 -15.07 -27.44
CA GLN A 335 9.16 -15.45 -28.04
C GLN A 335 9.19 -15.16 -29.54
N ILE A 336 8.08 -15.44 -30.25
CA ILE A 336 7.94 -15.09 -31.66
C ILE A 336 7.96 -13.55 -31.85
N ALA A 337 7.27 -12.80 -30.98
CA ALA A 337 7.29 -11.34 -31.04
C ALA A 337 8.67 -10.71 -30.73
N ARG A 338 9.48 -11.33 -29.85
CA ARG A 338 10.86 -10.91 -29.56
C ARG A 338 11.85 -11.28 -30.67
N ASP A 339 11.70 -12.46 -31.25
CA ASP A 339 12.57 -12.90 -32.36
C ASP A 339 12.30 -12.09 -33.65
N GLU A 340 11.06 -11.63 -33.86
CA GLU A 340 10.71 -10.73 -34.98
C GLU A 340 11.13 -9.26 -34.75
N SER A 341 11.31 -8.82 -33.50
CA SER A 341 11.75 -7.45 -33.19
C SER A 341 13.26 -7.29 -32.99
N GLY A 342 14.02 -8.39 -32.94
CA GLY A 342 15.49 -8.41 -32.97
C GLY A 342 16.11 -8.51 -34.38
N LEU A 343 15.30 -8.52 -35.43
CA LEU A 343 15.70 -8.70 -36.84
C LEU A 343 15.63 -7.41 -37.69
N ARG A 344 15.70 -6.22 -37.07
CA ARG A 344 15.75 -4.93 -37.81
C ARG A 344 16.90 -4.05 -37.41
#